data_AF-A0A5A7NMC4-F1
#
_entry.id   AF-A0A5A7NMC4-F1
#
_cell.length_a   1.000
_cell.length_b   1.000
_cell.length_c   1.000
_cell.angle_alpha   90.00
_cell.angle_beta   90.00
_cell.angle_gamma   90.00
#
_symmetry.space_group_name_H-M   'P 1'
#
loop_
_entity.id
_entity.type
_entity.pdbx_description
1 polymer ?
#
loop_
_entity_poly.entity_id
_entity_poly.type
_entity_poly.pdbx_seq_one_letter_code
_entity_poly.pdbx_strand_id
1 'polypeptide(L)'
;MGGVSLDNLRTLSWVVPTVLLLAAGLVSWRTLHWSAVGSVLLFAALNVAAGIYILNHLGDPRWSAGGEPPLSAPSFSETPMVGQFLEPLDAALNAVVGQVNAFLAFQQGLSVAMEFLAISGWALLAAFPLALLAVIISYINAQRRAADFKKYRATVDLLQEELAELKRQISAGNFVPAALPAGNQVRDARAEPQGVTPPGA
;
A
#
# COMPACT_ATOMS: atom_id res chain seq x y z
N MET A 1 1.28 33.49 6.86
CA MET A 1 2.11 32.27 6.74
C MET A 1 1.16 31.10 6.57
N GLY A 2 1.23 30.39 5.44
CA GLY A 2 0.26 29.35 5.07
C GLY A 2 0.29 28.20 6.06
N GLY A 3 -0.75 28.11 6.90
CA GLY A 3 -0.95 26.97 7.79
C GLY A 3 -1.42 25.74 7.01
N VAL A 4 -1.09 24.56 7.51
CA VAL A 4 -1.59 23.30 6.95
C VAL A 4 -3.11 23.22 7.16
N SER A 5 -3.86 23.03 6.07
CA SER A 5 -5.31 22.84 6.10
C SER A 5 -5.69 21.39 6.43
N LEU A 6 -6.94 21.19 6.85
CA LEU A 6 -7.52 19.87 7.08
C LEU A 6 -7.42 18.99 5.81
N ASP A 7 -7.72 19.57 4.65
CA ASP A 7 -7.61 18.88 3.36
C ASP A 7 -6.18 18.43 3.08
N ASN A 8 -5.17 19.28 3.35
CA ASN A 8 -3.77 18.89 3.18
C ASN A 8 -3.38 17.70 4.06
N LEU A 9 -3.81 17.68 5.34
CA LEU A 9 -3.53 16.56 6.25
C LEU A 9 -4.17 15.27 5.76
N ARG A 10 -5.43 15.34 5.31
CA ARG A 10 -6.17 14.19 4.79
C ARG A 10 -5.57 13.68 3.48
N THR A 11 -5.17 14.58 2.58
CA THR A 11 -4.51 14.19 1.33
C THR A 11 -3.14 13.56 1.61
N LEU A 12 -2.32 14.15 2.48
CA LEU A 12 -1.00 13.61 2.82
C LEU A 12 -1.09 12.23 3.49
N SER A 13 -2.07 12.02 4.38
CA SER A 13 -2.26 10.74 5.05
C SER A 13 -2.57 9.62 4.08
N TRP A 14 -3.21 9.91 2.94
CA TRP A 14 -3.50 8.93 1.89
C TRP A 14 -2.40 8.81 0.83
N VAL A 15 -1.89 9.94 0.32
CA VAL A 15 -0.98 9.98 -0.83
C VAL A 15 0.40 9.43 -0.50
N VAL A 16 0.96 9.80 0.66
CA VAL A 16 2.30 9.34 1.06
C VAL A 16 2.40 7.80 1.10
N PRO A 17 1.50 7.08 1.81
CA PRO A 17 1.57 5.62 1.83
C PRO A 17 1.22 4.99 0.48
N THR A 18 0.25 5.50 -0.29
CA THR A 18 -0.06 4.93 -1.62
C THR A 18 1.11 5.07 -2.59
N VAL A 19 1.77 6.23 -2.64
CA VAL A 19 2.97 6.42 -3.48
C VAL A 19 4.08 5.48 -3.05
N LEU A 20 4.29 5.31 -1.73
CA LEU A 20 5.32 4.43 -1.21
C LEU A 20 5.03 2.96 -1.53
N LEU A 21 3.77 2.54 -1.44
CA LEU A 21 3.32 1.21 -1.85
C LEU A 21 3.54 0.96 -3.34
N LEU A 22 3.15 1.91 -4.19
CA LEU A 22 3.30 1.82 -5.64
C LEU A 22 4.77 1.78 -6.06
N ALA A 23 5.59 2.68 -5.50
CA ALA A 23 7.02 2.74 -5.78
C ALA A 23 7.73 1.44 -5.35
N ALA A 24 7.43 0.94 -4.16
CA ALA A 24 8.00 -0.31 -3.68
C ALA A 24 7.50 -1.54 -4.46
N GLY A 25 6.24 -1.52 -4.91
CA GLY A 25 5.68 -2.55 -5.78
C GLY A 25 6.33 -2.59 -7.16
N LEU A 26 6.67 -1.44 -7.73
CA LEU A 26 7.41 -1.35 -8.99
C LEU A 26 8.85 -1.85 -8.87
N VAL A 27 9.55 -1.48 -7.81
CA VAL A 27 10.99 -1.81 -7.64
C VAL A 27 11.19 -3.25 -7.18
N SER A 28 10.29 -3.79 -6.35
CA SER A 28 10.46 -5.11 -5.76
C SER A 28 9.12 -5.81 -5.60
N TRP A 29 8.60 -6.31 -6.72
CA TRP A 29 7.43 -7.19 -6.76
C TRP A 29 7.54 -8.37 -5.77
N ARG A 30 8.77 -8.81 -5.48
CA ARG A 30 9.04 -9.91 -4.53
C ARG A 30 8.89 -9.52 -3.07
N THR A 31 9.00 -8.24 -2.71
CA THR A 31 8.80 -7.77 -1.32
C THR A 31 7.53 -6.96 -1.15
N LEU A 32 6.65 -6.97 -2.16
CA LEU A 32 5.41 -6.20 -2.20
C LEU A 32 4.53 -6.46 -0.97
N HIS A 33 4.53 -7.68 -0.44
CA HIS A 33 3.82 -8.03 0.81
C HIS A 33 4.35 -7.27 2.04
N TRP A 34 5.67 -7.11 2.18
CA TRP A 34 6.26 -6.29 3.25
C TRP A 34 6.04 -4.80 3.03
N SER A 35 6.07 -4.36 1.76
CA SER A 35 5.77 -2.98 1.39
C SER A 35 4.30 -2.62 1.69
N ALA A 36 3.37 -3.56 1.50
CA ALA A 36 1.97 -3.40 1.87
C ALA A 36 1.81 -3.21 3.39
N VAL A 37 2.45 -4.06 4.19
CA VAL A 37 2.43 -3.92 5.65
C VAL A 37 3.05 -2.59 6.08
N GLY A 38 4.22 -2.23 5.54
CA GLY A 38 4.88 -0.95 5.82
C GLY A 38 4.03 0.26 5.44
N SER A 39 3.36 0.21 4.29
CA SER A 39 2.44 1.27 3.84
C SER A 39 1.25 1.44 4.78
N VAL A 40 0.63 0.35 5.23
CA VAL A 40 -0.50 0.42 6.17
C VAL A 40 -0.06 0.95 7.53
N LEU A 41 1.12 0.54 8.01
CA LEU A 41 1.69 1.07 9.25
C LEU A 41 2.01 2.57 9.14
N LEU A 42 2.59 3.00 8.01
CA LEU A 42 2.85 4.41 7.76
C LEU A 42 1.55 5.23 7.68
N PHE A 43 0.53 4.70 7.01
CA PHE A 43 -0.80 5.29 6.98
C PHE A 43 -1.36 5.48 8.40
N ALA A 44 -1.32 4.45 9.23
CA ALA A 44 -1.76 4.54 10.62
C ALA A 44 -0.98 5.61 11.39
N ALA A 45 0.36 5.60 11.29
CA ALA A 45 1.23 6.57 11.97
C ALA A 45 0.93 8.02 11.55
N LEU A 46 0.72 8.28 10.26
CA LEU A 46 0.37 9.62 9.76
C LEU A 46 -1.00 10.08 10.27
N ASN A 47 -1.98 9.19 10.36
CA ASN A 47 -3.29 9.52 10.92
C ASN A 47 -3.22 9.80 12.43
N VAL A 48 -2.40 9.06 13.21
CA VAL A 48 -2.15 9.39 14.62
C VAL A 48 -1.49 10.76 14.74
N ALA A 49 -0.44 11.03 13.95
CA ALA A 49 0.26 12.31 13.97
C ALA A 49 -0.68 13.48 13.63
N ALA A 50 -1.56 13.31 12.64
CA ALA A 50 -2.59 14.28 12.29
C ALA A 50 -3.57 14.53 13.46
N GLY A 51 -4.08 13.46 14.08
CA GLY A 51 -4.96 13.57 15.25
C GLY A 51 -4.31 14.33 16.41
N ILE A 52 -3.05 14.00 16.75
CA ILE A 52 -2.29 14.70 17.79
C ILE A 52 -2.05 16.18 17.41
N TYR A 53 -1.73 16.45 16.15
CA TYR A 53 -1.52 17.82 15.68
C TYR A 53 -2.79 18.68 15.83
N ILE A 54 -3.96 18.12 15.50
CA ILE A 54 -5.25 18.80 15.66
C ILE A 54 -5.57 19.00 17.15
N LEU A 55 -5.35 17.98 17.99
CA LEU A 55 -5.53 18.07 19.45
C LEU A 55 -4.67 19.19 20.06
N ASN A 56 -3.46 19.39 19.55
CA ASN A 56 -2.58 20.48 20.01
C ASN A 56 -3.04 21.87 19.52
N HIS A 57 -3.94 21.95 18.55
CA HIS A 57 -4.42 23.20 17.93
C HIS A 57 -5.96 23.31 17.94
N LEU A 58 -6.64 22.72 18.93
CA LEU A 58 -8.11 22.60 18.99
C LEU A 58 -8.87 23.93 18.88
N GLY A 59 -8.27 25.04 19.33
CA GLY A 59 -8.88 26.37 19.26
C GLY A 59 -8.82 27.03 17.89
N ASP A 60 -8.25 26.37 16.88
CA ASP A 60 -8.09 26.96 15.56
C ASP A 60 -9.32 26.70 14.67
N PRO A 61 -9.98 27.75 14.17
CA PRO A 61 -11.19 27.62 13.34
C PRO A 61 -10.94 26.88 12.01
N ARG A 62 -9.67 26.68 11.61
CA ARG A 62 -9.34 25.89 10.41
C ARG A 62 -9.75 24.41 10.51
N TRP A 63 -9.98 23.89 11.72
CA TRP A 63 -10.43 22.51 11.95
C TRP A 63 -11.94 22.35 11.81
N SER A 64 -12.68 23.47 11.79
CA SER A 64 -14.14 23.54 11.67
C SER A 64 -14.63 23.59 10.21
N ALA A 65 -13.81 23.19 9.24
CA ALA A 65 -14.16 23.26 7.82
C ALA A 65 -15.42 22.42 7.51
N GLY A 66 -16.57 23.10 7.34
CA GLY A 66 -17.88 22.47 7.12
C GLY A 66 -18.82 22.43 8.34
N GLY A 67 -18.39 22.96 9.49
CA GLY A 67 -19.24 23.16 10.67
C GLY A 67 -20.19 24.35 10.53
N GLU A 68 -21.20 24.43 11.41
CA GLU A 68 -22.12 25.58 11.42
C GLU A 68 -21.36 26.91 11.56
N PRO A 69 -21.78 27.96 10.82
CA PRO A 69 -21.17 29.28 10.95
C PRO A 69 -21.24 29.77 12.40
N PRO A 70 -20.21 30.49 12.86
CA PRO A 70 -20.16 30.97 14.24
C PRO A 70 -21.42 31.77 14.58
N LEU A 71 -21.99 31.50 15.76
CA LEU A 71 -23.16 32.20 16.24
C LEU A 71 -22.81 33.69 16.39
N SER A 72 -23.72 34.55 15.94
CA SER A 72 -23.61 36.00 16.09
C SER A 72 -24.61 36.46 17.13
N ALA A 73 -24.17 37.30 18.08
CA ALA A 73 -25.07 37.87 19.06
C ALA A 73 -26.00 38.91 18.40
N PRO A 74 -27.30 38.94 18.76
CA PRO A 74 -28.19 40.01 18.33
C PRO A 74 -27.81 41.34 19.01
N SER A 75 -27.70 42.41 18.22
CA SER A 75 -27.39 43.75 18.73
C SER A 75 -28.64 44.41 19.30
N PHE A 76 -28.53 44.91 20.54
CA PHE A 76 -29.59 45.66 21.22
C PHE A 76 -29.33 47.18 21.23
N SER A 77 -28.13 47.61 20.82
CA SER A 77 -27.71 49.02 20.79
C SER A 77 -28.42 49.84 19.70
N GLU A 78 -28.99 49.19 18.68
CA GLU A 78 -29.75 49.83 17.61
C GLU A 78 -31.19 50.22 18.01
N THR A 79 -31.61 49.93 19.26
CA THR A 79 -32.96 50.29 19.72
C THR A 79 -33.03 51.74 20.21
N PRO A 80 -33.84 52.61 19.57
CA PRO A 80 -33.92 54.03 19.89
C PRO A 80 -34.74 54.24 21.18
N MET A 81 -34.10 54.13 22.35
CA MET A 81 -34.49 54.69 23.68
C MET A 81 -33.77 53.97 24.84
N VAL A 82 -33.35 52.72 24.65
CA VAL A 82 -32.76 51.87 25.72
C VAL A 82 -31.37 51.33 25.36
N GLY A 83 -30.85 51.61 24.16
CA GLY A 83 -29.56 51.07 23.69
C GLY A 83 -28.39 51.28 24.66
N GLN A 84 -28.29 52.45 25.31
CA GLN A 84 -27.27 52.75 26.33
C GLN A 84 -27.36 51.83 27.57
N PHE A 85 -28.57 51.48 28.01
CA PHE A 85 -28.76 50.63 29.20
C PHE A 85 -28.61 49.14 28.89
N LEU A 86 -28.68 48.78 27.61
CA LEU A 86 -28.54 47.41 27.10
C LEU A 86 -27.12 47.11 26.63
N GLU A 87 -26.22 48.10 26.58
CA GLU A 87 -24.81 47.90 26.23
C GLU A 87 -24.10 46.87 27.14
N PRO A 88 -24.26 46.88 28.49
CA PRO A 88 -23.69 45.82 29.33
C PRO A 88 -24.29 44.43 29.05
N LEU A 89 -25.55 44.38 28.63
CA LEU A 89 -26.23 43.14 28.28
C LEU A 89 -25.72 42.60 26.94
N ASP A 90 -25.49 43.49 25.96
CA ASP A 90 -24.87 43.16 24.68
C ASP A 90 -23.44 42.64 24.87
N ALA A 91 -22.65 43.27 25.75
CA ALA A 91 -21.32 42.78 26.12
C ALA A 91 -21.39 41.39 26.80
N ALA A 92 -22.36 41.15 27.69
CA ALA A 92 -22.57 39.86 28.31
C ALA A 92 -23.00 38.78 27.30
N LEU A 93 -23.89 39.11 26.36
CA LEU A 93 -24.32 38.21 25.28
C LEU A 93 -23.17 37.89 24.33
N ASN A 94 -22.38 38.88 23.93
CA ASN A 94 -21.19 38.65 23.10
C ASN A 94 -20.17 37.77 23.83
N ALA A 95 -20.00 37.92 25.14
CA ALA A 95 -19.14 37.06 25.94
C ALA A 95 -19.66 35.61 25.99
N VAL A 96 -20.97 35.42 26.21
CA VAL A 96 -21.61 34.09 26.21
C VAL A 96 -21.53 33.44 24.82
N VAL A 97 -21.87 34.17 23.76
CA VAL A 97 -21.79 33.68 22.37
C VAL A 97 -20.35 33.38 21.99
N GLY A 98 -19.38 34.19 22.42
CA GLY A 98 -17.96 33.93 22.25
C GLY A 98 -17.51 32.63 22.93
N GLN A 99 -17.98 32.38 24.15
CA GLN A 99 -17.70 31.13 24.87
C GLN A 99 -18.36 29.92 24.18
N VAL A 100 -19.60 30.04 23.72
CA VAL A 100 -20.31 28.97 22.99
C VAL A 100 -19.59 28.66 21.69
N ASN A 101 -19.16 29.68 20.93
CA ASN A 101 -18.38 29.49 19.71
C ASN A 101 -17.03 28.82 19.99
N ALA A 102 -16.34 29.18 21.09
CA ALA A 102 -15.10 28.51 21.49
C ALA A 102 -15.34 27.04 21.86
N PHE A 103 -16.45 26.72 22.52
CA PHE A 103 -16.83 25.35 22.83
C PHE A 103 -17.19 24.56 21.57
N LEU A 104 -17.94 25.14 20.64
CA LEU A 104 -18.28 24.53 19.36
C LEU A 104 -17.02 24.25 18.53
N ALA A 105 -16.08 25.20 18.46
CA ALA A 105 -14.80 25.02 17.79
C ALA A 105 -14.00 23.87 18.40
N PHE A 106 -13.94 23.80 19.74
CA PHE A 106 -13.29 22.69 20.45
C PHE A 106 -13.97 21.34 20.16
N GLN A 107 -15.29 21.27 20.25
CA GLN A 107 -16.05 20.04 20.02
C GLN A 107 -15.84 19.52 18.59
N GLN A 108 -15.89 20.43 17.60
CA GLN A 108 -15.66 20.09 16.21
C GLN A 108 -14.22 19.61 15.99
N GLY A 109 -13.22 20.36 16.49
CA GLY A 109 -11.81 19.95 16.39
C GLY A 109 -11.53 18.60 17.06
N LEU A 110 -12.17 18.32 18.20
CA LEU A 110 -12.04 17.05 18.93
C LEU A 110 -12.66 15.89 18.14
N SER A 111 -13.85 16.09 17.57
CA SER A 111 -14.51 15.08 16.74
C SER A 111 -13.65 14.73 15.53
N VAL A 112 -13.11 15.73 14.85
CA VAL A 112 -12.22 15.54 13.70
C VAL A 112 -10.94 14.78 14.12
N ALA A 113 -10.31 15.14 15.24
CA ALA A 113 -9.14 14.41 15.73
C ALA A 113 -9.45 12.93 16.03
N MET A 114 -10.64 12.66 16.60
CA MET A 114 -11.11 11.30 16.87
C MET A 114 -11.35 10.50 15.59
N GLU A 115 -11.80 11.13 14.50
CA GLU A 115 -11.92 10.45 13.20
C GLU A 115 -10.57 9.97 12.68
N PHE A 116 -9.54 10.82 12.73
CA PHE A 116 -8.17 10.42 12.36
C PHE A 116 -7.65 9.26 13.23
N LEU A 117 -7.91 9.31 14.55
CA LEU A 117 -7.52 8.25 15.47
C LEU A 117 -8.29 6.94 15.19
N ALA A 118 -9.58 7.01 14.90
CA ALA A 118 -10.40 5.87 14.54
C ALA A 118 -9.89 5.22 13.24
N ILE A 119 -9.62 6.02 12.21
CA ILE A 119 -9.04 5.55 10.93
C ILE A 119 -7.70 4.83 11.18
N SER A 120 -6.84 5.39 12.04
CA SER A 120 -5.61 4.73 12.45
C SER A 120 -5.84 3.39 13.16
N GLY A 121 -6.81 3.34 14.08
CA GLY A 121 -7.19 2.12 14.78
C GLY A 121 -7.66 1.02 13.83
N TRP A 122 -8.49 1.37 12.84
CA TRP A 122 -8.91 0.45 11.79
C TRP A 122 -7.75 -0.02 10.91
N ALA A 123 -6.82 0.89 10.57
CA ALA A 123 -5.63 0.54 9.81
C ALA A 123 -4.72 -0.44 10.58
N LEU A 124 -4.52 -0.24 11.88
CA LEU A 124 -3.79 -1.16 12.76
C LEU A 124 -4.48 -2.53 12.84
N LEU A 125 -5.80 -2.54 12.95
CA LEU A 125 -6.58 -3.78 12.94
C LEU A 125 -6.40 -4.53 11.61
N ALA A 126 -6.39 -3.82 10.48
CA ALA A 126 -6.13 -4.40 9.16
C ALA A 126 -4.67 -4.82 8.95
N ALA A 127 -3.72 -4.15 9.61
CA ALA A 127 -2.29 -4.47 9.50
C ALA A 127 -1.97 -5.84 10.08
N PHE A 128 -2.67 -6.29 11.12
CA PHE A 128 -2.44 -7.58 11.77
C PHE A 128 -2.64 -8.79 10.82
N PRO A 129 -3.81 -9.00 10.18
CA PRO A 129 -3.99 -10.10 9.24
C PRO A 129 -3.09 -9.95 8.00
N LEU A 130 -2.80 -8.71 7.58
CA LEU A 130 -1.91 -8.45 6.45
C LEU A 130 -0.45 -8.88 6.75
N ALA A 131 0.03 -8.59 7.96
CA ALA A 131 1.35 -9.04 8.42
C ALA A 131 1.42 -10.57 8.50
N LEU A 132 0.37 -11.21 9.00
CA LEU A 132 0.31 -12.68 9.03
C LEU A 132 0.40 -13.29 7.62
N LEU A 133 -0.36 -12.75 6.66
CA LEU A 133 -0.28 -13.16 5.25
C LEU A 133 1.11 -12.94 4.66
N ALA A 134 1.74 -11.79 4.96
CA ALA A 134 3.09 -11.48 4.50
C ALA A 134 4.11 -12.51 5.01
N VAL A 135 4.01 -12.91 6.28
CA VAL A 135 4.86 -13.96 6.89
C VAL A 135 4.64 -15.31 6.20
N ILE A 136 3.39 -15.72 5.97
CA ILE A 136 3.07 -17.00 5.32
C ILE A 136 3.63 -17.04 3.89
N ILE A 137 3.41 -15.98 3.10
CA ILE A 137 3.91 -15.89 1.72
C ILE A 137 5.44 -15.91 1.69
N SER A 138 6.09 -15.19 2.61
CA SER A 138 7.54 -15.19 2.77
C SER A 138 8.08 -16.59 3.07
N TYR A 139 7.42 -17.32 3.97
CA TYR A 139 7.78 -18.69 4.33
C TYR A 139 7.69 -19.65 3.13
N ILE A 140 6.57 -19.62 2.40
CA ILE A 140 6.38 -20.46 1.20
C ILE A 140 7.45 -20.15 0.15
N ASN A 141 7.74 -18.86 -0.08
CA ASN A 141 8.76 -18.44 -1.03
C ASN A 141 10.17 -18.86 -0.61
N ALA A 142 10.49 -18.78 0.68
CA ALA A 142 11.77 -19.27 1.21
C ALA A 142 11.92 -20.78 1.03
N GLN A 143 10.85 -21.54 1.25
CA GLN A 143 10.85 -22.98 1.08
C GLN A 143 11.03 -23.40 -0.38
N ARG A 144 10.41 -22.69 -1.34
CA ARG A 144 10.64 -22.90 -2.77
C ARG A 144 12.10 -22.67 -3.16
N ARG A 145 12.72 -21.59 -2.67
CA ARG A 145 14.14 -21.30 -2.93
C ARG A 145 15.07 -22.39 -2.40
N ALA A 146 14.78 -22.93 -1.22
CA ALA A 146 15.58 -24.03 -0.67
C ALA A 146 15.49 -25.29 -1.53
N ALA A 147 14.31 -25.58 -2.09
CA ALA A 147 14.14 -26.70 -3.02
C ALA A 147 14.89 -26.50 -4.34
N ASP A 148 14.82 -25.29 -4.91
CA ASP A 148 15.53 -24.98 -6.16
C ASP A 148 17.05 -25.01 -5.96
N PHE A 149 17.56 -24.46 -4.86
CA PHE A 149 18.99 -24.51 -4.53
C PHE A 149 19.50 -25.95 -4.37
N LYS A 150 18.69 -26.85 -3.78
CA LYS A 150 19.02 -28.27 -3.68
C LYS A 150 19.13 -28.94 -5.05
N LYS A 151 18.25 -28.60 -6.00
CA LYS A 151 18.32 -29.10 -7.38
C LYS A 151 19.58 -28.60 -8.10
N TYR A 152 19.88 -27.31 -8.00
CA TYR A 152 21.10 -26.75 -8.59
C TYR A 152 22.36 -27.43 -8.06
N ARG A 153 22.44 -27.67 -6.74
CA ARG A 153 23.56 -28.38 -6.14
C ARG A 153 23.69 -29.81 -6.66
N ALA A 154 22.58 -30.54 -6.76
CA ALA A 154 22.58 -31.90 -7.32
C ALA A 154 23.06 -31.94 -8.79
N THR A 155 22.68 -30.94 -9.59
CA THR A 155 23.16 -30.82 -10.98
C THR A 155 24.66 -30.51 -11.05
N VAL A 156 25.16 -29.64 -10.17
CA VAL A 156 26.60 -29.32 -10.11
C VAL A 156 27.42 -30.53 -9.67
N ASP A 157 26.94 -31.28 -8.68
CA ASP A 157 27.62 -32.50 -8.20
C ASP A 157 27.70 -33.55 -9.33
N LEU A 158 26.61 -33.73 -10.09
CA LEU A 158 26.57 -34.65 -11.25
C LEU A 158 27.53 -34.21 -12.36
N LEU A 159 27.57 -32.92 -12.69
CA LEU A 159 28.51 -32.36 -13.68
C LEU A 159 29.97 -32.53 -13.25
N GLN A 160 30.27 -32.42 -11.95
CA GLN A 160 31.62 -32.66 -11.44
C GLN A 160 32.03 -34.13 -11.57
N GLU A 161 31.09 -35.06 -11.33
CA GLU A 161 31.34 -36.49 -11.46
C GLU A 161 31.58 -36.89 -12.93
N GLU A 162 30.79 -36.36 -13.86
CA GLU A 162 31.01 -36.54 -15.30
C GLU A 162 32.36 -36.00 -15.77
N LEU A 163 32.79 -34.84 -15.27
CA LEU A 163 34.11 -34.28 -15.58
C LEU A 163 35.26 -35.10 -14.99
N ALA A 164 35.09 -35.65 -13.79
CA ALA A 164 36.07 -36.52 -13.17
C ALA A 164 36.24 -37.81 -13.98
N GLU A 165 35.13 -38.38 -14.47
CA GLU A 165 35.14 -39.59 -15.29
C GLU A 165 35.75 -39.32 -16.68
N LEU A 166 35.40 -38.22 -17.35
CA LEU A 166 36.02 -37.82 -18.61
C LEU A 166 37.53 -37.59 -18.46
N LYS A 167 37.95 -36.92 -17.38
CA LYS A 167 39.37 -36.70 -17.07
C LYS A 167 40.11 -38.00 -16.83
N ARG A 168 39.46 -38.99 -16.20
CA ARG A 168 40.00 -40.31 -15.94
C ARG A 168 40.09 -41.15 -17.22
N GLN A 169 39.10 -41.07 -18.11
CA GLN A 169 39.14 -41.73 -19.42
C GLN A 169 40.23 -41.17 -20.34
N ILE A 170 40.42 -39.85 -20.34
CA ILE A 170 41.50 -39.18 -21.09
C ILE A 170 42.87 -39.54 -20.49
N SER A 171 43.01 -39.50 -19.16
CA SER A 171 44.27 -39.88 -18.49
C SER A 171 44.61 -41.37 -18.68
N ALA A 172 43.61 -42.24 -18.80
CA ALA A 172 43.78 -43.66 -19.06
C ALA A 172 44.11 -43.97 -20.53
N GLY A 173 44.16 -42.97 -21.41
CA GLY A 173 44.51 -43.14 -22.83
C GLY A 173 43.45 -43.85 -23.66
N ASN A 174 42.27 -44.15 -23.10
CA ASN A 174 41.16 -44.77 -23.82
C ASN A 174 40.32 -43.68 -24.51
N PHE A 175 40.78 -43.23 -25.68
CA PHE A 175 39.89 -42.58 -26.63
C PHE A 175 38.95 -43.63 -27.22
N VAL A 176 37.79 -43.83 -26.59
CA VAL A 176 36.65 -44.44 -27.28
C VAL A 176 36.04 -43.33 -28.14
N PRO A 177 36.02 -43.44 -29.48
CA PRO A 177 35.36 -42.47 -30.31
C PRO A 177 33.90 -42.38 -29.89
N ALA A 178 33.44 -41.18 -29.55
CA ALA A 178 32.03 -40.90 -29.36
C ALA A 178 31.29 -41.37 -30.62
N ALA A 179 30.56 -42.48 -30.49
CA ALA A 179 29.64 -42.94 -31.52
C ALA A 179 28.54 -41.87 -31.62
N LEU A 180 28.68 -41.00 -32.61
CA LEU A 180 27.61 -40.14 -33.12
C LEU A 180 26.37 -41.01 -33.35
N PRO A 181 25.18 -40.64 -32.83
CA PRO A 181 23.96 -41.36 -33.20
C PRO A 181 23.74 -41.18 -34.69
N ALA A 182 23.74 -42.30 -35.41
CA ALA A 182 23.52 -42.38 -36.83
C ALA A 182 22.21 -41.66 -37.20
N GLY A 183 22.32 -40.55 -37.91
CA GLY A 183 21.24 -40.09 -38.76
C GLY A 183 20.99 -41.18 -39.79
N ASN A 184 19.79 -41.76 -39.79
CA ASN A 184 19.18 -42.56 -40.85
C ASN A 184 17.70 -42.83 -40.49
N GLN A 185 16.82 -41.86 -40.75
CA GLN A 185 15.43 -42.15 -41.09
C GLN A 185 15.10 -41.48 -42.43
N VAL A 186 15.68 -42.03 -43.50
CA VAL A 186 15.12 -41.93 -44.84
C VAL A 186 14.03 -43.00 -44.92
N ARG A 187 12.79 -42.59 -44.69
CA ARG A 187 11.61 -43.41 -44.98
C ARG A 187 11.03 -42.90 -46.31
N ASP A 188 11.69 -43.26 -47.39
CA ASP A 188 11.16 -43.11 -48.75
C ASP A 188 10.01 -44.11 -48.94
N ALA A 189 8.83 -43.73 -48.50
CA ALA A 189 7.59 -44.34 -48.94
C ALA A 189 7.28 -43.77 -50.34
N ARG A 190 7.71 -44.53 -51.34
CA ARG A 190 7.39 -44.39 -52.77
C ARG A 190 5.90 -44.09 -52.97
N ALA A 191 5.62 -42.95 -53.57
CA ALA A 191 4.32 -42.55 -54.07
C ALA A 191 3.95 -43.32 -55.35
N GLU A 192 2.68 -43.73 -55.46
CA GLU A 192 1.87 -43.77 -56.68
C GLU A 192 0.45 -44.28 -56.36
N PRO A 193 -0.59 -44.02 -57.18
CA PRO A 193 -1.03 -42.74 -57.73
C PRO A 193 -2.52 -42.48 -57.40
N GLN A 194 -2.91 -41.21 -57.53
CA GLN A 194 -4.29 -40.75 -57.45
C GLN A 194 -5.14 -41.36 -58.58
N GLY A 195 -6.16 -42.12 -58.20
CA GLY A 195 -7.28 -42.49 -59.08
C GLY A 195 -8.33 -41.38 -59.08
N VAL A 196 -8.38 -40.60 -60.16
CA VAL A 196 -9.46 -39.68 -60.50
C VAL A 196 -10.57 -40.46 -61.21
N THR A 197 -11.80 -40.47 -60.69
CA THR A 197 -13.00 -39.99 -61.41
C THR A 197 -14.29 -40.05 -60.53
N PRO A 198 -15.15 -39.01 -60.56
CA PRO A 198 -16.57 -39.03 -60.13
C PRO A 198 -17.44 -39.59 -61.30
N PRO A 199 -18.81 -39.64 -61.31
CA PRO A 199 -19.79 -38.92 -60.48
C PRO A 199 -21.09 -39.69 -60.07
N GLY A 200 -21.89 -39.04 -59.22
CA GLY A 200 -23.36 -38.99 -59.38
C GLY A 200 -24.21 -40.10 -58.78
N ALA A 201 -24.91 -39.77 -57.68
CA ALA A 201 -26.38 -39.77 -57.57
C ALA A 201 -26.78 -39.18 -56.20
#